data_AF-A0A518V2B7-F1
#
_entry.id   AF-A0A518V2B7-F1
#
_cell.length_a   1.000
_cell.length_b   1.000
_cell.length_c   1.000
_cell.angle_alpha   90.00
_cell.angle_beta   90.00
_cell.angle_gamma   90.00
#
_symmetry.space_group_name_H-M   'P 1'
#
loop_
_entity.id
_entity.type
_entity.pdbx_description
1 polymer ?
#
loop_
_entity_poly.entity_id
_entity_poly.type
_entity_poly.pdbx_seq_one_letter_code
_entity_poly.pdbx_strand_id
1 'polypeptide(L)'
;MEVNHDRKSYQLVTEELALFNEEYYLSVWRISIPTTQDLTTSDLFDTLFAFEHPDIEFSVDVSEEEKGTWYYQLLVPAMLTTPDAAIRRMEKGTKALSEYLTQHNMSAEHAVLQKEEMFHYLKRYNPGVTMENK
;
A
#
# COMPACT_ATOMS: atom_id res chain seq x y z
N MET A 1 -27.05 10.25 16.24
CA MET A 1 -25.85 9.40 16.34
C MET A 1 -24.67 10.30 16.00
N GLU A 2 -23.81 10.60 16.95
CA GLU A 2 -22.53 11.24 16.63
C GLU A 2 -21.69 10.23 15.86
N VAL A 3 -21.40 10.53 14.60
CA VAL A 3 -20.43 9.77 13.82
C VAL A 3 -19.07 10.10 14.41
N ASN A 4 -18.47 9.13 15.09
CA ASN A 4 -17.12 9.31 15.64
C ASN A 4 -16.12 9.21 14.48
N HIS A 5 -15.70 10.36 13.96
CA HIS A 5 -14.76 10.47 12.85
C HIS A 5 -13.35 9.92 13.17
N ASP A 6 -13.05 9.59 14.43
CA ASP A 6 -11.77 8.98 14.82
C ASP A 6 -11.75 7.45 14.64
N ARG A 7 -12.91 6.83 14.40
CA ARG A 7 -13.01 5.38 14.17
C ARG A 7 -13.01 5.07 12.69
N LYS A 8 -11.84 4.64 12.20
CA LYS A 8 -11.69 4.12 10.84
C LYS A 8 -12.08 2.63 10.78
N SER A 9 -12.77 2.22 9.72
CA SER A 9 -13.13 0.83 9.48
C SER A 9 -12.04 0.10 8.69
N TYR A 10 -11.91 -1.21 8.91
CA TYR A 10 -11.08 -2.09 8.11
C TYR A 10 -11.88 -3.34 7.76
N GLN A 11 -12.15 -3.55 6.48
CA GLN A 11 -12.91 -4.70 5.99
C GLN A 11 -12.08 -5.46 4.96
N LEU A 12 -11.80 -6.73 5.25
CA LEU A 12 -11.06 -7.58 4.31
C LEU A 12 -11.88 -7.80 3.03
N VAL A 13 -11.21 -7.78 1.88
CA VAL A 13 -11.80 -8.08 0.56
C VAL A 13 -11.18 -9.36 0.00
N THR A 14 -9.85 -9.44 0.02
CA THR A 14 -9.06 -10.65 -0.24
C THR A 14 -7.95 -10.76 0.81
N GLU A 15 -7.08 -11.76 0.74
CA GLU A 15 -5.96 -11.87 1.68
C GLU A 15 -4.98 -10.69 1.56
N GLU A 16 -4.93 -10.01 0.42
CA GLU A 16 -3.95 -8.97 0.08
C GLU A 16 -4.59 -7.60 -0.20
N LEU A 17 -5.91 -7.50 -0.01
CA LEU A 17 -6.70 -6.30 -0.29
C LEU A 17 -7.75 -6.08 0.81
N ALA A 18 -7.80 -4.86 1.34
CA ALA A 18 -8.83 -4.45 2.28
C ALA A 18 -9.47 -3.13 1.89
N LEU A 19 -10.75 -2.96 2.19
CA LEU A 19 -11.43 -1.68 2.18
C LEU A 19 -11.13 -0.97 3.50
N PHE A 20 -10.46 0.17 3.43
CA PHE A 20 -10.09 0.99 4.57
C PHE A 20 -10.92 2.27 4.59
N ASN A 21 -11.56 2.51 5.74
CA ASN A 21 -12.37 3.68 6.04
C ASN A 21 -13.49 3.95 5.03
N GLU A 22 -13.97 2.93 4.30
CA GLU A 22 -14.91 3.07 3.17
C GLU A 22 -14.42 4.00 2.03
N GLU A 23 -13.16 4.44 2.08
CA GLU A 23 -12.61 5.44 1.16
C GLU A 23 -11.67 4.83 0.14
N TYR A 24 -10.89 3.82 0.53
CA TYR A 24 -9.87 3.22 -0.34
C TYR A 24 -9.83 1.71 -0.21
N TYR A 25 -9.71 1.02 -1.33
CA TYR A 25 -9.16 -0.32 -1.35
C TYR A 25 -7.64 -0.22 -1.29
N LEU A 26 -7.03 -0.86 -0.29
CA LEU A 26 -5.61 -0.78 0.02
C LEU A 26 -4.94 -2.14 -0.12
N SER A 27 -3.77 -2.14 -0.76
CA SER A 27 -2.76 -3.19 -0.64
C SER A 27 -1.45 -2.56 -0.16
N VAL A 28 -0.65 -3.31 0.59
CA VAL A 28 0.63 -2.84 1.13
C VAL A 28 1.73 -3.82 0.78
N TRP A 29 2.78 -3.34 0.15
CA TRP A 29 4.00 -4.12 -0.11
C TRP A 29 5.05 -3.75 0.92
N ARG A 30 5.67 -4.76 1.52
CA ARG A 30 6.87 -4.62 2.35
C ARG A 30 8.09 -4.86 1.49
N ILE A 31 8.99 -3.89 1.47
CA ILE A 31 10.21 -3.91 0.67
C ILE A 31 11.41 -3.95 1.59
N SER A 32 12.31 -4.91 1.33
CA SER A 32 13.61 -4.95 1.98
C SER A 32 14.58 -4.05 1.24
N ILE A 33 15.22 -3.13 1.95
CA ILE A 33 16.22 -2.24 1.35
C ILE A 33 17.59 -2.77 1.73
N PRO A 34 18.44 -3.10 0.73
CA PRO A 34 19.84 -3.38 1.01
C PRO A 34 20.47 -2.14 1.63
N THR A 35 20.91 -2.23 2.88
CA THR A 35 21.67 -1.16 3.56
C THR A 35 23.04 -0.88 2.92
N THR A 36 23.37 -1.60 1.84
CA THR A 36 24.66 -1.61 1.15
C THR A 36 24.58 -1.13 -0.32
N GLN A 37 23.42 -0.74 -0.83
CA GLN A 37 23.32 -0.20 -2.20
C GLN A 37 23.70 1.29 -2.23
N ASP A 38 24.74 1.63 -2.99
CA ASP A 38 25.23 2.99 -3.28
C ASP A 38 24.27 3.83 -4.17
N LEU A 39 22.98 3.48 -4.23
CA LEU A 39 21.98 4.39 -4.77
C LEU A 39 21.79 5.50 -3.75
N THR A 40 22.02 6.75 -4.14
CA THR A 40 21.69 7.86 -3.24
C THR A 40 20.20 7.78 -2.96
N THR A 41 19.81 7.83 -1.68
CA THR A 41 18.40 7.74 -1.27
C THR A 41 17.51 8.72 -2.05
N SER A 42 18.09 9.84 -2.51
CA SER A 42 17.44 10.83 -3.38
C SER A 42 16.99 10.27 -4.73
N ASP A 43 17.85 9.57 -5.48
CA ASP A 43 17.50 9.03 -6.80
C ASP A 43 16.39 7.96 -6.70
N LEU A 44 16.41 7.20 -5.61
CA LEU A 44 15.39 6.20 -5.28
C LEU A 44 14.04 6.88 -5.01
N PHE A 45 14.04 7.93 -4.19
CA PHE A 45 12.83 8.72 -3.93
C PHE A 45 12.30 9.38 -5.20
N ASP A 46 13.14 10.08 -5.97
CA ASP A 46 12.72 10.75 -7.19
C ASP A 46 12.07 9.78 -8.18
N THR A 47 12.64 8.58 -8.31
CA THR A 47 12.07 7.53 -9.16
C THR A 47 10.71 7.06 -8.65
N LEU A 48 10.58 6.79 -7.34
CA LEU A 48 9.33 6.31 -6.76
C LEU A 48 8.21 7.36 -6.80
N PHE A 49 8.53 8.62 -6.50
CA PHE A 49 7.58 9.73 -6.52
C PHE A 49 7.15 10.13 -7.93
N ALA A 50 7.94 9.79 -8.95
CA ALA A 50 7.57 9.99 -10.35
C ALA A 50 6.62 8.92 -10.90
N PHE A 51 6.36 7.83 -10.17
CA PHE A 51 5.43 6.80 -10.61
C PHE A 51 3.98 7.30 -10.50
N GLU A 52 3.29 7.32 -11.64
CA GLU A 52 1.86 7.63 -11.73
C GLU A 52 1.13 6.57 -12.56
N HIS A 53 -0.06 6.16 -12.14
CA HIS A 53 -0.88 5.21 -12.88
C HIS A 53 -2.37 5.50 -12.70
N PRO A 54 -3.21 5.46 -13.76
CA PRO A 54 -4.63 5.80 -13.64
C PRO A 54 -5.45 4.81 -12.79
N ASP A 55 -4.96 3.58 -12.61
CA ASP A 55 -5.68 2.57 -11.84
C ASP A 55 -5.40 2.62 -10.33
N ILE A 56 -4.28 3.20 -9.89
CA ILE A 56 -3.88 3.22 -8.48
C ILE A 56 -3.24 4.55 -8.09
N GLU A 57 -3.46 4.96 -6.84
CA GLU A 57 -2.61 5.94 -6.18
C GLU A 57 -1.50 5.20 -5.45
N PHE A 58 -0.29 5.78 -5.49
CA PHE A 58 0.91 5.18 -4.91
C PHE A 58 1.49 6.10 -3.84
N SER A 59 1.87 5.52 -2.71
CA SER A 59 2.52 6.23 -1.61
C SER A 59 3.62 5.38 -0.99
N VAL A 60 4.69 6.05 -0.54
CA VAL A 60 5.85 5.41 0.09
C VAL A 60 5.88 5.77 1.57
N ASP A 61 5.95 4.77 2.43
CA ASP A 61 6.12 4.90 3.87
C ASP A 61 7.51 4.38 4.28
N VAL A 62 8.31 5.30 4.80
CA VAL A 62 9.71 5.08 5.22
C VAL A 62 9.88 5.04 6.74
N SER A 63 8.80 4.88 7.50
CA SER A 63 8.80 4.85 8.97
C SER A 63 9.69 3.77 9.59
N GLU A 64 10.01 2.70 8.86
CA GLU A 64 10.90 1.62 9.30
C GLU A 64 12.21 1.56 8.51
N GLU A 65 12.63 2.68 7.89
CA GLU A 65 13.89 2.78 7.14
C GLU A 65 15.10 2.39 8.00
N GLU A 66 15.14 2.77 9.27
CA GLU A 66 16.21 2.40 10.21
C GLU A 66 16.35 0.87 10.39
N LYS A 67 15.30 0.11 10.07
CA LYS A 67 15.29 -1.35 10.09
C LYS A 67 15.50 -1.96 8.69
N GLY A 68 15.83 -1.13 7.70
CA GLY A 68 15.98 -1.54 6.30
C GLY A 68 14.65 -1.93 5.64
N THR A 69 13.52 -1.39 6.09
CA THR A 69 12.19 -1.73 5.55
C THR A 69 11.44 -0.48 5.12
N TRP A 70 10.98 -0.48 3.87
CA TRP A 70 9.96 0.47 3.39
C TRP A 70 8.65 -0.24 3.12
N TYR A 71 7.58 0.54 3.10
CA TYR A 71 6.26 0.08 2.69
C TYR A 71 5.76 0.89 1.51
N TYR A 72 5.25 0.20 0.49
CA TYR A 72 4.51 0.83 -0.60
C TYR A 72 3.03 0.60 -0.39
N GLN A 73 2.29 1.70 -0.29
CA GLN A 73 0.84 1.69 -0.23
C GLN A 73 0.29 1.87 -1.64
N LEU A 74 -0.54 0.93 -2.07
CA LEU A 74 -1.26 1.01 -3.34
C LEU A 74 -2.74 1.16 -3.01
N LEU A 75 -3.36 2.20 -3.56
CA LEU A 75 -4.70 2.64 -3.21
C LEU A 75 -5.58 2.69 -4.45
N VAL A 76 -6.81 2.19 -4.33
CA VAL A 76 -7.87 2.43 -5.32
C VAL A 76 -9.01 3.16 -4.62
N PRO A 77 -9.39 4.37 -5.06
CA PRO A 77 -10.54 5.08 -4.50
C PRO A 77 -11.81 4.22 -4.55
N ALA A 78 -12.48 4.06 -3.42
CA ALA A 78 -13.67 3.23 -3.29
C ALA A 78 -14.93 3.90 -3.86
N MET A 79 -14.93 5.23 -4.00
CA MET A 79 -16.05 5.97 -4.56
C MET A 79 -16.42 5.44 -5.96
N LEU A 80 -17.62 4.88 -6.08
CA LEU A 80 -18.16 4.26 -7.30
C LEU A 80 -17.35 3.06 -7.83
N THR A 81 -16.44 2.50 -7.03
CA THR A 81 -15.64 1.32 -7.39
C THR A 81 -16.21 0.10 -6.68
N THR A 82 -16.67 -0.91 -7.43
CA THR A 82 -17.07 -2.20 -6.83
C THR A 82 -15.84 -2.99 -6.38
N PRO A 83 -15.97 -3.95 -5.43
CA PRO A 83 -14.85 -4.80 -5.02
C PRO A 83 -14.14 -5.49 -6.19
N ASP A 84 -14.89 -6.05 -7.15
CA ASP A 84 -14.31 -6.70 -8.34
C ASP A 84 -13.56 -5.71 -9.24
N ALA A 85 -14.06 -4.48 -9.37
CA ALA A 85 -13.38 -3.45 -10.12
C ALA A 85 -12.09 -3.00 -9.40
N ALA A 86 -12.12 -2.89 -8.07
CA ALA A 86 -10.95 -2.57 -7.27
C ALA A 86 -9.87 -3.64 -7.40
N ILE A 87 -10.23 -4.92 -7.34
CA ILE A 87 -9.29 -6.04 -7.55
C ILE A 87 -8.61 -5.90 -8.91
N ARG A 88 -9.37 -5.73 -9.99
CA ARG A 88 -8.80 -5.57 -11.34
C ARG A 88 -7.91 -4.34 -11.48
N ARG A 89 -8.28 -3.21 -10.86
CA ARG A 89 -7.47 -1.98 -10.86
C ARG A 89 -6.17 -2.19 -10.08
N MET A 90 -6.26 -2.85 -8.93
CA MET A 90 -5.10 -3.20 -8.11
C MET A 90 -4.15 -4.10 -8.88
N GLU A 91 -4.63 -5.17 -9.52
CA GLU A 91 -3.82 -6.08 -10.35
C GLU A 91 -3.08 -5.37 -11.49
N LYS A 92 -3.75 -4.41 -12.15
CA LYS A 92 -3.11 -3.59 -13.19
C LYS A 92 -2.05 -2.66 -12.63
N GLY A 93 -2.39 -1.97 -11.54
CA GLY A 93 -1.50 -1.02 -10.88
C GLY A 93 -0.25 -1.68 -10.31
N THR A 94 -0.40 -2.83 -9.63
CA THR A 94 0.72 -3.61 -9.10
C THR A 94 1.63 -4.12 -10.22
N LYS A 95 1.04 -4.59 -11.32
CA LYS A 95 1.81 -4.99 -12.51
C LYS A 95 2.58 -3.81 -13.09
N ALA A 96 1.94 -2.66 -13.28
CA ALA A 96 2.58 -1.46 -13.81
C ALA A 96 3.71 -0.96 -12.91
N LEU A 97 3.51 -0.98 -11.59
CA LEU A 97 4.54 -0.63 -10.62
C LEU A 97 5.73 -1.60 -10.70
N SER A 98 5.47 -2.90 -10.74
CA SER A 98 6.53 -3.91 -10.86
C SER A 98 7.35 -3.74 -12.15
N GLU A 99 6.68 -3.47 -13.28
CA GLU A 99 7.33 -3.19 -14.56
C GLU A 99 8.16 -1.89 -14.50
N TYR A 100 7.62 -0.83 -13.90
CA TYR A 100 8.31 0.44 -13.70
C TYR A 100 9.58 0.28 -12.84
N LEU A 101 9.45 -0.35 -11.68
CA LEU A 101 10.59 -0.64 -10.80
C LEU A 101 11.68 -1.45 -11.52
N THR A 102 11.27 -2.45 -12.32
CA THR A 102 12.20 -3.23 -13.14
C THR A 102 12.93 -2.38 -14.18
N GLN A 103 12.21 -1.50 -14.89
CA GLN A 103 12.80 -0.59 -15.90
C GLN A 103 13.84 0.36 -15.30
N HIS A 104 13.65 0.73 -14.03
CA HIS A 104 14.55 1.60 -13.29
C HIS A 104 15.64 0.84 -12.51
N ASN A 105 15.82 -0.47 -12.77
CA ASN A 105 16.76 -1.36 -12.07
C ASN A 105 16.54 -1.43 -10.55
N MET A 106 15.34 -1.11 -10.10
CA MET A 106 14.90 -1.23 -8.72
C MET A 106 14.23 -2.60 -8.55
N SER A 107 15.00 -3.67 -8.67
CA SER A 107 14.50 -5.01 -8.39
C SER A 107 14.41 -5.20 -6.87
N ALA A 108 13.31 -4.75 -6.28
CA ALA A 108 13.08 -4.94 -4.87
C ALA A 108 12.26 -6.22 -4.66
N GLU A 109 12.88 -7.22 -4.03
CA GLU A 109 12.12 -8.33 -3.45
C GLU A 109 11.09 -7.72 -2.50
N HIS A 110 9.81 -7.92 -2.82
CA HIS A 110 8.70 -7.39 -2.05
C HIS A 110 7.82 -8.53 -1.57
N ALA A 111 7.26 -8.37 -0.38
CA ALA A 111 6.23 -9.24 0.17
C ALA A 111 4.95 -8.42 0.32
N VAL A 112 3.86 -8.87 -0.28
CA VAL A 112 2.54 -8.27 -0.06
C VAL A 112 2.08 -8.64 1.34
N LEU A 113 1.72 -7.64 2.16
CA LEU A 113 1.23 -7.88 3.52
C LEU A 113 -0.13 -8.57 3.45
N GLN A 114 -0.27 -9.69 4.16
CA GLN A 114 -1.49 -10.48 4.16
C GLN A 114 -2.33 -10.20 5.41
N LYS A 115 -3.65 -10.10 5.24
CA LYS A 115 -4.69 -10.10 6.29
C LYS A 115 -4.29 -9.33 7.57
N GLU A 116 -3.88 -10.05 8.62
CA GLU A 116 -3.53 -9.51 9.92
C GLU A 116 -2.27 -8.63 9.87
N GLU A 117 -1.31 -8.91 8.99
CA GLU A 117 -0.13 -8.06 8.81
C GLU A 117 -0.53 -6.67 8.31
N MET A 118 -1.44 -6.61 7.32
CA MET A 118 -1.94 -5.34 6.79
C MET A 118 -2.78 -4.59 7.82
N PHE A 119 -3.60 -5.30 8.61
CA PHE A 119 -4.33 -4.70 9.72
C PHE A 119 -3.39 -4.11 10.79
N HIS A 120 -2.35 -4.84 11.20
CA HIS A 120 -1.37 -4.36 12.17
C HIS A 120 -0.57 -3.16 11.65
N TYR A 121 -0.20 -3.19 10.37
CA TYR A 121 0.40 -2.06 9.68
C TYR A 121 -0.47 -0.80 9.80
N LEU A 122 -1.75 -0.90 9.43
CA LEU A 122 -2.69 0.23 9.51
C LEU A 122 -2.94 0.70 10.94
N LYS A 123 -3.05 -0.22 11.90
CA LYS A 123 -3.34 0.08 13.30
C LYS A 123 -2.23 0.92 13.96
N ARG A 124 -0.99 0.79 13.50
CA ARG A 124 0.13 1.62 13.93
C ARG A 124 -0.13 3.12 13.74
N TYR A 125 -0.74 3.47 12.61
CA TYR A 125 -1.08 4.86 12.26
C TYR A 125 -2.50 5.24 12.65
N ASN A 126 -3.36 4.25 12.89
CA ASN A 126 -4.77 4.44 13.19
C ASN A 126 -5.14 3.61 14.43
N PRO A 127 -4.78 4.03 15.65
CA PRO A 127 -4.98 3.24 16.87
C PRO A 127 -6.43 2.82 17.12
N GLY A 128 -7.38 3.63 16.63
CA GLY A 128 -8.83 3.39 16.71
C GLY A 128 -9.41 2.51 15.60
N VAL A 129 -8.60 1.99 14.68
CA VAL A 129 -9.09 1.14 13.58
C VAL A 129 -9.67 -0.16 14.14
N THR A 130 -10.86 -0.52 13.67
CA THR A 130 -11.52 -1.78 14.02
C THR A 130 -11.69 -2.65 12.80
N MET A 131 -11.36 -3.93 12.94
CA MET A 131 -11.64 -4.93 11.92
C MET A 131 -13.13 -5.27 11.94
N GLU A 132 -13.78 -5.10 10.79
CA GLU A 132 -15.15 -5.54 10.59
C GLU A 132 -15.15 -7.03 10.26
N ASN A 133 -15.78 -7.83 11.12
CA ASN A 133 -16.05 -9.22 10.81
C ASN A 133 -17.29 -9.26 9.90
N LYS A 134 -17.12 -9.75 8.67
CA LYS A 134 -18.25 -10.19 7.84
C LYS A 134 -18.72 -11.58 8.25
#